data_AF-A0A4R4ZID0-F1
#
_entry.id   AF-A0A4R4ZID0-F1
#
_cell.length_a   1.000
_cell.length_b   1.000
_cell.length_c   1.000
_cell.angle_alpha   90.00
_cell.angle_beta   90.00
_cell.angle_gamma   90.00
#
_symmetry.space_group_name_H-M   'P 1'
#
loop_
_entity.id
_entity.type
_entity.pdbx_description
1 polymer ?
#
loop_
_entity_poly.entity_id
_entity_poly.type
_entity_poly.pdbx_seq_one_letter_code
_entity_poly.pdbx_strand_id
1 'polypeptide(L)'
;MALFGVDYAWGRPGVAALKRAGVKFVCRYLSHDTTGKNLTRAEADELSGAGLWLVVVWESAASRALAGRDAGEADAKDAAGQAASLGMPDGRPIYFAVDFDATEEQQGAINAYLDGAASVIGRE
;
A
#
# COMPACT_ATOMS: atom_id res chain seq x y z
N MET A 1 -11.76 19.71 4.88
CA MET A 1 -10.37 20.18 5.13
C MET A 1 -9.44 19.05 4.73
N ALA A 2 -8.40 19.32 3.95
CA ALA A 2 -7.43 18.29 3.58
C ALA A 2 -6.56 17.90 4.79
N LEU A 3 -6.18 16.63 4.87
CA LEU A 3 -5.20 16.13 5.83
C LEU A 3 -3.84 16.02 5.13
N PHE A 4 -2.77 16.42 5.82
CA PHE A 4 -1.41 16.26 5.31
C PHE A 4 -0.88 14.87 5.68
N GLY A 5 -0.35 14.15 4.70
CA GLY A 5 0.26 12.84 4.89
C GLY A 5 1.53 12.69 4.06
N VAL A 6 2.30 11.65 4.37
CA VAL A 6 3.56 11.31 3.67
C VAL A 6 3.61 9.82 3.38
N ASP A 7 4.26 9.44 2.29
CA ASP A 7 4.73 8.07 2.09
C ASP A 7 6.25 8.02 2.27
N TYR A 8 6.78 6.83 2.56
CA TYR A 8 8.22 6.59 2.59
C TYR A 8 8.50 5.10 2.41
N ALA A 9 9.57 4.72 1.70
CA ALA A 9 9.93 3.33 1.44
C ALA A 9 10.94 2.79 2.47
N TRP A 10 12.22 3.16 2.35
CA TRP A 10 13.29 2.68 3.24
C TRP A 10 13.56 3.57 4.45
N GLY A 11 13.33 4.87 4.32
CA GLY A 11 13.49 5.82 5.42
C GLY A 11 12.48 5.54 6.54
N ARG A 12 12.88 5.73 7.79
CA ARG A 12 12.03 5.48 8.98
C ARG A 12 11.93 6.73 9.85
N PRO A 13 11.18 7.75 9.42
CA PRO A 13 10.98 8.95 10.23
C PRO A 13 10.26 8.55 11.53
N GLY A 14 10.89 8.81 12.68
CA GLY A 14 10.26 8.53 13.97
C GLY A 14 9.01 9.40 14.19
N VAL A 15 8.09 8.91 15.03
CA VAL A 15 6.82 9.58 15.36
C VAL A 15 6.99 11.06 15.74
N ALA A 16 8.04 11.41 16.49
CA ALA A 16 8.29 12.79 16.89
C ALA A 16 8.55 13.72 15.69
N ALA A 17 9.25 13.24 14.66
CA ALA A 17 9.51 14.01 13.44
C ALA A 17 8.22 14.19 12.63
N LEU A 18 7.45 13.12 12.47
CA LEU A 18 6.16 13.16 11.78
C LEU A 18 5.19 14.14 12.44
N LYS A 19 5.08 14.11 13.77
CA LYS A 19 4.22 15.03 14.54
C LYS A 19 4.66 16.48 14.42
N ARG A 20 5.96 16.77 14.52
CA ARG A 20 6.49 18.13 14.32
C ARG A 20 6.21 18.67 12.91
N ALA A 21 6.23 17.81 11.90
CA ALA A 21 5.91 18.16 10.52
C ALA A 21 4.39 18.30 10.27
N GLY A 22 3.54 18.05 11.27
CA GLY A 22 2.09 18.16 11.15
C GLY A 22 1.42 17.01 10.40
N VAL A 23 2.13 15.90 10.17
CA VAL A 23 1.63 14.70 9.49
C VAL A 23 0.45 14.10 10.27
N LYS A 24 -0.60 13.70 9.54
CA LYS A 24 -1.82 13.08 10.08
C LYS A 24 -1.97 11.62 9.68
N PHE A 25 -1.43 11.24 8.54
CA PHE A 25 -1.40 9.86 8.08
C PHE A 25 -0.09 9.55 7.36
N VAL A 26 0.27 8.28 7.33
CA VAL A 26 1.40 7.79 6.54
C VAL A 26 0.97 6.68 5.61
N CYS A 27 1.53 6.65 4.40
CA CYS A 27 1.37 5.55 3.46
C CYS A 27 2.58 4.63 3.58
N ARG A 28 2.34 3.35 3.84
CA ARG A 28 3.38 2.33 4.03
C ARG A 28 3.18 1.17 3.08
N TYR A 29 4.31 0.62 2.65
CA TYR A 29 4.36 -0.33 1.56
C TYR A 29 4.26 -1.77 2.05
N LEU A 30 3.64 -2.62 1.25
CA LEU A 30 3.75 -4.06 1.19
C LEU A 30 4.26 -4.43 -0.19
N SER A 31 5.07 -5.47 -0.27
CA SER A 31 5.67 -5.95 -1.52
C SER A 31 6.42 -7.26 -1.25
N HIS A 32 7.16 -7.74 -2.24
CA HIS A 32 8.13 -8.82 -2.05
C HIS A 32 9.51 -8.34 -1.59
N ASP A 33 9.71 -7.04 -1.37
CA ASP A 33 10.99 -6.51 -0.91
C ASP A 33 11.34 -7.04 0.49
N THR A 34 12.60 -7.42 0.66
CA THR A 34 13.18 -7.87 1.94
C THR A 34 14.30 -6.96 2.42
N THR A 35 14.51 -5.81 1.77
CA THR A 35 15.62 -4.87 2.07
C THR A 35 15.22 -3.76 3.03
N GLY A 36 13.93 -3.65 3.33
CA GLY A 36 13.40 -2.74 4.34
C GLY A 36 12.36 -1.75 3.84
N LYS A 37 11.74 -1.98 2.67
CA LYS A 37 10.61 -1.17 2.17
C LYS A 37 9.33 -1.37 2.98
N ASN A 38 9.06 -2.62 3.36
CA ASN A 38 7.75 -3.02 3.87
C ASN A 38 7.43 -2.50 5.28
N LEU A 39 6.14 -2.24 5.54
CA LEU A 39 5.58 -1.98 6.86
C LEU A 39 5.88 -3.15 7.80
N THR A 40 6.20 -2.85 9.05
CA THR A 40 6.36 -3.88 10.09
C THR A 40 5.27 -3.76 11.14
N ARG A 41 5.00 -4.84 11.89
CA ARG A 41 4.00 -4.83 12.96
C ARG A 41 4.35 -3.81 14.04
N ALA A 42 5.62 -3.75 14.43
CA ALA A 42 6.10 -2.82 15.44
C ALA A 42 5.92 -1.35 15.00
N GLU A 43 6.21 -1.04 13.73
CA GLU A 43 5.96 0.29 13.17
C GLU A 43 4.46 0.61 13.10
N ALA A 44 3.63 -0.36 12.71
CA ALA A 44 2.18 -0.17 12.65
C ALA A 44 1.59 0.16 14.03
N ASP A 45 2.04 -0.54 15.07
CA ASP A 45 1.67 -0.28 16.45
C ASP A 45 2.17 1.09 16.94
N GLU A 46 3.42 1.45 16.63
CA GLU A 46 4.02 2.72 17.05
C GLU A 46 3.27 3.92 16.45
N LEU A 47 3.03 3.89 15.13
CA LEU A 47 2.33 4.95 14.40
C LEU A 47 0.86 5.08 14.85
N SER A 48 0.15 3.95 14.94
CA SER A 48 -1.25 3.92 15.35
C SER A 48 -1.41 4.37 16.80
N GLY A 49 -0.55 3.89 17.70
CA GLY A 49 -0.52 4.31 19.11
C GLY A 49 -0.18 5.80 19.28
N ALA A 50 0.53 6.39 18.31
CA ALA A 50 0.79 7.82 18.26
C ALA A 50 -0.37 8.66 17.69
N GLY A 51 -1.44 8.03 17.21
CA GLY A 51 -2.61 8.69 16.61
C GLY A 51 -2.42 9.08 15.14
N LEU A 52 -1.43 8.51 14.45
CA LEU A 52 -1.28 8.66 13.00
C LEU A 52 -2.12 7.60 12.29
N TRP A 53 -2.80 7.97 11.21
CA TRP A 53 -3.51 6.99 10.40
C TRP A 53 -2.55 6.27 9.46
N LEU A 54 -2.83 5.01 9.16
CA LEU A 54 -2.01 4.21 8.25
C LEU A 54 -2.80 3.89 6.99
N VAL A 55 -2.18 4.18 5.85
CA VAL A 55 -2.59 3.74 4.52
C VAL A 55 -1.62 2.67 4.07
N VAL A 56 -2.14 1.56 3.54
CA VAL A 56 -1.32 0.46 3.05
C VAL A 56 -1.31 0.46 1.52
N VAL A 57 -0.11 0.38 0.95
CA VAL A 57 0.14 0.38 -0.50
C VAL A 57 0.81 -0.93 -0.90
N TRP A 58 0.32 -1.62 -1.91
CA TRP A 58 1.03 -2.71 -2.58
C TRP A 58 1.79 -2.18 -3.79
N GLU A 59 3.10 -2.38 -3.83
CA GLU A 59 3.94 -1.98 -4.96
C GLU A 59 5.20 -2.88 -5.06
N SER A 60 5.15 -3.86 -5.97
CA SER A 60 6.25 -4.81 -6.23
C SER A 60 7.21 -4.36 -7.32
N ALA A 61 6.71 -3.80 -8.41
CA ALA A 61 7.49 -3.18 -9.49
C ALA A 61 6.68 -2.07 -10.14
N ALA A 62 7.35 -1.05 -10.67
CA ALA A 62 6.72 0.13 -11.28
C ALA A 62 5.59 -0.23 -12.26
N SER A 63 5.90 -1.06 -13.26
CA SER A 63 4.97 -1.47 -14.32
C SER A 63 4.17 -2.74 -14.00
N ARG A 64 4.11 -3.18 -12.73
CA ARG A 64 3.45 -4.44 -12.34
C ARG A 64 2.00 -4.53 -12.82
N ALA A 65 1.28 -3.42 -12.79
CA ALA A 65 -0.12 -3.34 -13.22
C ALA A 65 -0.36 -3.67 -14.71
N LEU A 66 0.69 -3.71 -15.54
CA LEU A 66 0.58 -4.12 -16.95
C LEU A 66 0.53 -5.64 -17.14
N ALA A 67 0.80 -6.42 -16.09
CA ALA A 67 0.82 -7.89 -16.17
C ALA A 67 -0.59 -8.53 -16.18
N GLY A 68 -1.65 -7.72 -16.12
CA GLY A 68 -3.03 -8.16 -16.29
C GLY A 68 -3.62 -8.89 -15.09
N ARG A 69 -4.72 -9.61 -15.33
CA ARG A 69 -5.63 -10.12 -14.29
C ARG A 69 -4.97 -11.09 -13.32
N ASP A 70 -4.32 -12.14 -13.81
CA ASP A 70 -3.71 -13.18 -12.97
C ASP A 70 -2.65 -12.61 -12.03
N ALA A 71 -1.93 -11.59 -12.50
CA ALA A 71 -0.98 -10.84 -11.69
C ALA A 71 -1.65 -10.09 -10.55
N GLY A 72 -2.78 -9.44 -10.80
CA GLY A 72 -3.57 -8.75 -9.76
C GLY A 72 -4.13 -9.71 -8.72
N GLU A 73 -4.60 -10.89 -9.14
CA GLU A 73 -5.09 -11.93 -8.22
C GLU A 73 -3.97 -12.48 -7.32
N ALA A 74 -2.78 -12.74 -7.87
CA ALA A 74 -1.64 -13.20 -7.09
C ALA A 74 -1.18 -12.15 -6.07
N ASP A 75 -0.97 -10.92 -6.55
CA ASP A 75 -0.52 -9.81 -5.72
C ASP A 75 -1.53 -9.48 -4.60
N ALA A 76 -2.84 -9.59 -4.87
CA ALA A 76 -3.86 -9.33 -3.85
C ALA A 76 -3.91 -10.41 -2.76
N LYS A 77 -3.63 -11.67 -3.08
CA LYS A 77 -3.51 -12.74 -2.07
C LYS A 77 -2.33 -12.46 -1.14
N ASP A 78 -1.19 -12.08 -1.70
CA ASP A 78 0.00 -11.77 -0.92
C ASP A 78 -0.15 -10.49 -0.11
N ALA A 79 -0.74 -9.44 -0.69
CA ALA A 79 -1.02 -8.19 -0.01
C ALA A 79 -1.98 -8.39 1.17
N ALA A 80 -3.07 -9.14 0.98
CA ALA A 80 -4.02 -9.45 2.04
C ALA A 80 -3.38 -10.28 3.16
N GLY A 81 -2.59 -11.29 2.80
CA GLY A 81 -1.86 -12.11 3.78
C GLY A 81 -0.87 -11.29 4.61
N GLN A 82 -0.08 -10.42 3.97
CA GLN A 82 0.83 -9.52 4.66
C GLN A 82 0.07 -8.52 5.55
N ALA A 83 -0.96 -7.86 5.03
CA ALA A 83 -1.77 -6.91 5.80
C ALA A 83 -2.40 -7.55 7.04
N ALA A 84 -2.98 -8.74 6.91
CA ALA A 84 -3.55 -9.49 8.02
C ALA A 84 -2.47 -9.85 9.07
N SER A 85 -1.27 -10.24 8.63
CA SER A 85 -0.15 -10.55 9.54
C SER A 85 0.31 -9.34 10.36
N LEU A 86 0.09 -8.13 9.84
CA LEU A 86 0.38 -6.86 10.52
C LEU A 86 -0.75 -6.38 11.42
N GLY A 87 -1.88 -7.10 11.47
CA GLY A 87 -3.05 -6.72 12.27
C GLY A 87 -3.87 -5.59 11.66
N MET A 88 -3.78 -5.40 10.33
CA MET A 88 -4.64 -4.44 9.64
C MET A 88 -6.12 -4.81 9.89
N PRO A 89 -6.96 -3.88 10.39
CA PRO A 89 -8.36 -4.16 10.61
C PRO A 89 -9.09 -4.54 9.32
N ASP A 90 -10.08 -5.42 9.43
CA ASP A 90 -10.95 -5.78 8.31
C ASP A 90 -11.67 -4.56 7.72
N GLY A 91 -12.00 -4.64 6.43
CA GLY A 91 -12.69 -3.57 5.70
C GLY A 91 -11.83 -2.34 5.40
N ARG A 92 -10.51 -2.41 5.58
CA ARG A 92 -9.58 -1.36 5.19
C ARG A 92 -9.00 -1.63 3.79
N PRO A 93 -8.92 -0.62 2.91
CA PRO A 93 -8.42 -0.83 1.55
C PRO A 93 -6.90 -0.98 1.52
N ILE A 94 -6.42 -1.75 0.53
CA ILE A 94 -5.02 -1.77 0.11
C ILE A 94 -4.94 -1.08 -1.25
N TYR A 95 -4.06 -0.10 -1.39
CA TYR A 95 -3.88 0.64 -2.63
C TYR A 95 -2.85 -0.06 -3.52
N PHE A 96 -3.24 -0.49 -4.71
CA PHE A 96 -2.31 -1.11 -5.67
C PHE A 96 -1.73 -0.04 -6.58
N ALA A 97 -0.41 0.14 -6.54
CA ALA A 97 0.26 1.23 -7.21
C ALA A 97 0.44 0.98 -8.73
N VAL A 98 0.25 2.05 -9.50
CA VAL A 98 0.68 2.19 -10.90
C VAL A 98 1.78 3.25 -10.89
N ASP A 99 3.03 2.82 -10.71
CA ASP A 99 4.16 3.71 -10.40
C ASP A 99 4.97 4.04 -11.67
N PHE A 100 4.28 4.58 -12.67
CA PHE A 100 4.85 5.09 -13.92
C PHE A 100 3.85 6.00 -14.64
N ASP A 101 4.32 6.78 -15.60
CA ASP A 101 3.47 7.59 -16.48
C ASP A 101 2.72 6.67 -17.47
N ALA A 102 1.57 6.15 -17.04
CA ALA A 102 0.74 5.27 -17.85
C ALA A 102 0.09 6.01 -19.02
N THR A 103 0.05 5.37 -20.19
CA THR A 103 -0.65 5.87 -21.38
C THR A 103 -2.10 5.39 -21.44
N GLU A 104 -2.93 6.03 -22.24
CA GLU A 104 -4.33 5.63 -22.44
C GLU A 104 -4.45 4.19 -22.99
N GLU A 105 -3.52 3.77 -23.87
CA GLU A 105 -3.50 2.42 -24.44
C GLU A 105 -3.22 1.34 -23.38
N GLN A 106 -2.57 1.70 -22.27
CA GLN A 106 -2.24 0.79 -21.18
C GLN A 106 -3.38 0.61 -20.17
N GLN A 107 -4.39 1.49 -20.21
CA GLN A 107 -5.50 1.48 -19.25
C GLN A 107 -6.25 0.15 -19.22
N GLY A 108 -6.36 -0.55 -20.36
CA GLY A 108 -6.99 -1.87 -20.44
C GLY A 108 -6.27 -2.92 -19.59
N ALA A 109 -4.93 -2.94 -19.62
CA ALA A 109 -4.13 -3.88 -18.83
C ALA A 109 -4.18 -3.55 -17.33
N ILE A 110 -4.11 -2.25 -17.00
CA ILE A 110 -4.25 -1.75 -15.62
C ILE A 110 -5.61 -2.13 -15.03
N ASN A 111 -6.70 -1.90 -15.78
CA ASN A 111 -8.04 -2.30 -15.35
C ASN A 111 -8.12 -3.81 -15.13
N ALA A 112 -7.56 -4.62 -16.03
CA ALA A 112 -7.54 -6.07 -15.86
C ALA A 112 -6.81 -6.50 -14.58
N TYR A 113 -5.67 -5.86 -14.27
CA TYR A 113 -4.93 -6.10 -13.02
C TYR A 113 -5.75 -5.70 -11.79
N LEU A 114 -6.35 -4.51 -11.78
CA LEU A 114 -7.17 -4.04 -10.66
C LEU A 114 -8.45 -4.89 -10.48
N ASP A 115 -9.06 -5.35 -11.57
CA ASP A 115 -10.19 -6.30 -11.54
C ASP A 115 -9.77 -7.67 -11.00
N GLY A 116 -8.53 -8.09 -11.26
CA GLY A 116 -7.92 -9.28 -10.65
C GLY A 116 -7.78 -9.11 -9.15
N ALA A 117 -7.18 -7.99 -8.71
CA ALA A 117 -7.02 -7.68 -7.29
C ALA A 117 -8.38 -7.62 -6.56
N ALA A 118 -9.34 -6.87 -7.11
CA ALA A 118 -10.68 -6.72 -6.53
C ALA A 118 -11.43 -8.05 -6.42
N SER A 119 -11.17 -9.02 -7.31
CA SER A 119 -11.79 -10.35 -7.21
C SER A 119 -11.32 -11.17 -6.02
N VAL A 120 -10.21 -10.79 -5.38
CA VAL A 120 -9.68 -11.44 -4.17
C VAL A 120 -10.07 -10.69 -2.90
N ILE A 121 -9.91 -9.36 -2.90
CA ILE A 121 -10.05 -8.53 -1.67
C ILE A 121 -11.31 -7.67 -1.63
N GLY A 122 -12.18 -7.79 -2.63
CA GLY A 122 -13.43 -7.03 -2.73
C GLY A 122 -13.34 -5.84 -3.67
N ARG A 123 -14.50 -5.46 -4.24
CA ARG A 123 -14.67 -4.33 -5.16
C ARG A 123 -15.36 -3.12 -4.52
N GLU A 124 -16.01 -3.32 -3.38
CA GLU A 124 -16.86 -2.37 -2.65
C GLU A 124 -16.34 -2.15 -1.23
#